data_AF-A0A6V7JB69-F1
#
_entry.id   AF-A0A6V7JB69-F1
#
_cell.length_a   1.000
_cell.length_b   1.000
_cell.length_c   1.000
_cell.angle_alpha   90.00
_cell.angle_beta   90.00
_cell.angle_gamma   90.00
#
_symmetry.space_group_name_H-M   'P 1'
#
loop_
_entity.id
_entity.type
_entity.pdbx_description
1 polymer ?
#
loop_
_entity_poly.entity_id
_entity_poly.type
_entity_poly.pdbx_seq_one_letter_code
_entity_poly.pdbx_strand_id
1 'polypeptide(L)'
;IDYQLPVWSSPAIDLIHFLNISPQLDIKYSNDDAFLDKYLVKLSKTMKTIGCRAKPPTMEQLKRSMHKRRIYALMTSLALYPKMLREGDDVETLDDITRKGKSTADPLKDPMARATIEKILPILNERGYLD
;
A
#
# COMPACT_ATOMS: atom_id res chain seq x y z
N ILE A 1 1.19 8.07 15.58
CA ILE A 1 0.76 6.85 14.86
C ILE A 1 -0.67 7.11 14.40
N ASP A 2 -0.94 6.87 13.13
CA ASP A 2 -2.24 7.14 12.50
C ASP A 2 -3.06 5.85 12.37
N TYR A 3 -4.27 5.83 12.93
CA TYR A 3 -5.21 4.69 12.92
C TYR A 3 -6.55 5.09 12.29
N GLN A 4 -6.54 5.91 11.26
CA GLN A 4 -7.78 6.33 10.57
C GLN A 4 -8.38 5.26 9.64
N LEU A 5 -7.59 4.25 9.20
CA LEU A 5 -8.06 3.18 8.30
C LEU A 5 -7.83 1.73 8.79
N PRO A 6 -7.96 1.40 10.10
CA PRO A 6 -7.79 0.03 10.57
C PRO A 6 -9.00 -0.80 10.13
N VAL A 7 -8.72 -1.97 9.56
CA VAL A 7 -9.77 -2.92 9.19
C VAL A 7 -9.35 -4.33 9.53
N TRP A 8 -10.27 -5.11 10.11
CA TRP A 8 -10.07 -6.54 10.27
C TRP A 8 -10.22 -7.23 8.92
N SER A 9 -9.10 -7.54 8.27
CA SER A 9 -9.11 -8.11 6.92
C SER A 9 -7.87 -8.97 6.64
N SER A 10 -7.72 -9.38 5.39
CA SER A 10 -6.55 -10.09 4.91
C SER A 10 -5.28 -9.24 5.09
N PRO A 11 -4.19 -9.80 5.63
CA PRO A 11 -2.93 -9.08 5.82
C PRO A 11 -2.31 -8.58 4.50
N ALA A 12 -2.74 -9.14 3.37
CA ALA A 12 -2.40 -8.64 2.05
C ALA A 12 -2.72 -7.13 1.87
N ILE A 13 -3.79 -6.61 2.49
CA ILE A 13 -4.14 -5.18 2.40
C ILE A 13 -3.10 -4.33 3.13
N ASP A 14 -2.72 -4.73 4.34
CA ASP A 14 -1.69 -4.04 5.13
C ASP A 14 -0.33 -4.06 4.42
N LEU A 15 0.03 -5.19 3.82
CA LEU A 15 1.27 -5.33 3.05
C LEU A 15 1.27 -4.46 1.79
N ILE A 16 0.16 -4.43 1.06
CA ILE A 16 0.01 -3.54 -0.10
C ILE A 16 0.15 -2.08 0.34
N HIS A 17 -0.51 -1.69 1.42
CA HIS A 17 -0.44 -0.33 1.95
C HIS A 17 0.99 0.04 2.34
N PHE A 18 1.65 -0.81 3.14
CA PHE A 18 3.05 -0.63 3.53
C PHE A 18 3.94 -0.46 2.30
N LEU A 19 3.94 -1.41 1.36
CA LEU A 19 4.84 -1.39 0.21
C LEU A 19 4.63 -0.17 -0.70
N ASN A 20 3.39 0.31 -0.83
CA ASN A 20 3.07 1.43 -1.73
C ASN A 20 3.20 2.80 -1.07
N ILE A 21 3.38 2.90 0.24
CA ILE A 21 3.42 4.18 0.94
C ILE A 21 4.74 4.38 1.69
N SER A 22 5.18 3.39 2.47
CA SER A 22 6.25 3.57 3.44
C SER A 22 7.68 3.55 2.87
N PRO A 23 8.05 2.65 1.93
CA PRO A 23 9.37 2.68 1.33
C PRO A 23 9.64 3.99 0.57
N GLN A 24 10.89 4.47 0.66
CA GLN A 24 11.40 5.53 -0.20
C GLN A 24 11.33 5.08 -1.67
N LEU A 25 11.18 6.04 -2.58
CA LEU A 25 10.87 5.78 -3.99
C LEU A 25 11.97 4.97 -4.71
N ASP A 26 13.22 5.08 -4.27
CA ASP A 26 14.40 4.34 -4.76
C ASP A 26 14.40 2.86 -4.35
N ILE A 27 13.78 2.53 -3.22
CA ILE A 27 13.68 1.17 -2.67
C ILE A 27 12.34 0.52 -3.07
N LYS A 28 11.30 1.33 -3.25
CA LYS A 28 9.94 0.91 -3.60
C LYS A 28 9.95 0.14 -4.92
N TYR A 29 9.09 -0.88 -5.02
CA TYR A 29 8.90 -1.73 -6.20
C TYR A 29 10.06 -2.67 -6.56
N SER A 30 11.29 -2.30 -6.26
CA SER A 30 12.49 -3.12 -6.52
C SER A 30 12.75 -4.15 -5.42
N ASN A 31 12.37 -3.84 -4.17
CA ASN A 31 12.67 -4.67 -2.99
C ASN A 31 11.45 -5.31 -2.33
N ASP A 32 10.29 -5.32 -3.01
CA ASP A 32 9.03 -5.84 -2.46
C ASP A 32 9.20 -7.28 -1.93
N ASP A 33 9.89 -8.14 -2.68
CA ASP A 33 10.14 -9.53 -2.29
C ASP A 33 10.96 -9.65 -1.01
N ALA A 34 11.94 -8.78 -0.79
CA ALA A 34 12.75 -8.78 0.42
C ALA A 34 11.91 -8.37 1.66
N PHE A 35 10.96 -7.45 1.50
CA PHE A 35 10.02 -7.09 2.57
C PHE A 35 9.03 -8.22 2.86
N LEU A 36 8.48 -8.85 1.80
CA LEU A 36 7.55 -9.97 1.94
C LEU A 36 8.22 -11.19 2.58
N ASP A 37 9.49 -11.45 2.28
CA ASP A 37 10.25 -12.54 2.89
C ASP A 37 10.40 -12.32 4.41
N LYS A 38 10.83 -11.12 4.81
CA LYS A 38 10.92 -10.73 6.23
C LYS A 38 9.57 -10.90 6.94
N TYR A 39 8.47 -10.50 6.30
CA TYR A 39 7.13 -10.70 6.83
C TYR A 39 6.79 -12.18 7.02
N LEU A 40 7.00 -13.02 6.00
CA LEU A 40 6.69 -14.45 6.06
C LEU A 40 7.53 -15.19 7.10
N VAL A 41 8.81 -14.87 7.23
CA VAL A 41 9.68 -15.42 8.27
C VAL A 41 9.15 -15.07 9.66
N LYS A 42 8.80 -13.80 9.88
CA LYS A 42 8.26 -13.34 11.16
C LYS A 42 6.90 -13.98 11.46
N LEU A 43 5.99 -14.00 10.49
CA LEU A 43 4.67 -14.62 10.61
C LEU A 43 4.79 -16.10 10.96
N SER A 44 5.62 -16.85 10.22
CA SER A 44 5.83 -18.28 10.44
C SER A 44 6.39 -18.58 11.83
N LYS A 45 7.38 -17.79 12.28
CA LYS A 45 7.93 -17.91 13.63
C LYS A 45 6.87 -17.65 14.69
N THR A 46 6.11 -16.56 14.56
CA THR A 46 5.06 -16.20 15.51
C THR A 46 3.97 -17.27 15.57
N MET A 47 3.48 -17.75 14.42
CA MET A 47 2.48 -18.82 14.33
C MET A 47 2.93 -20.08 15.07
N LYS A 48 4.20 -20.47 14.91
CA LYS A 48 4.80 -21.60 15.64
C LYS A 48 4.82 -21.35 17.15
N THR A 49 5.27 -20.17 17.59
CA THR A 49 5.37 -19.81 19.01
C THR A 49 4.02 -19.82 19.72
N ILE A 50 2.94 -19.39 19.06
CA ILE A 50 1.59 -19.36 19.65
C ILE A 50 0.81 -20.66 19.48
N GLY A 51 1.44 -21.73 18.93
CA GLY A 51 0.77 -23.00 18.71
C GLY A 51 -0.34 -22.95 17.65
N CYS A 52 -0.24 -22.06 16.67
CA CYS A 52 -1.22 -21.96 15.59
C CYS A 52 -1.26 -23.26 14.78
N ARG A 53 -2.45 -23.86 14.65
CA ARG A 53 -2.66 -25.11 13.89
C ARG A 53 -2.67 -24.92 12.38
N ALA A 54 -2.89 -23.69 11.91
CA ALA A 54 -2.86 -23.36 10.49
C ALA A 54 -1.41 -23.35 9.98
N LYS A 55 -1.21 -23.78 8.73
CA LYS A 55 0.08 -23.63 8.07
C LYS A 55 0.30 -22.16 7.68
N PRO A 56 1.52 -21.62 7.84
CA PRO A 56 1.85 -20.31 7.27
C PRO A 56 1.65 -20.30 5.74
N PRO A 57 1.27 -19.16 5.16
CA PRO A 57 1.15 -19.04 3.71
C PRO A 57 2.52 -19.17 3.03
N THR A 58 2.54 -19.69 1.80
CA THR A 58 3.72 -19.62 0.94
C THR A 58 3.87 -18.22 0.34
N MET A 59 5.07 -17.89 -0.16
CA MET A 59 5.29 -16.64 -0.91
C MET A 59 4.33 -16.50 -2.10
N GLU A 60 4.11 -17.58 -2.83
CA GLU A 60 3.18 -17.59 -3.96
C GLU A 60 1.73 -17.32 -3.52
N GLN A 61 1.28 -17.97 -2.44
CA GLN A 61 -0.06 -17.73 -1.90
C GLN A 61 -0.24 -16.29 -1.41
N LEU A 62 0.80 -15.73 -0.78
CA LEU A 62 0.79 -14.34 -0.33
C LEU A 62 0.70 -13.37 -1.51
N LYS A 63 1.58 -13.51 -2.51
CA LYS A 63 1.57 -12.70 -3.72
C LYS A 63 0.24 -12.81 -4.49
N ARG A 64 -0.32 -14.02 -4.61
CA ARG A 64 -1.64 -14.24 -5.21
C ARG A 64 -2.75 -13.52 -4.45
N SER A 65 -2.71 -13.57 -3.11
CA SER A 65 -3.66 -12.86 -2.25
C SER A 65 -3.56 -11.33 -2.39
N MET A 66 -2.35 -10.81 -2.56
CA MET A 66 -2.10 -9.40 -2.83
C MET A 66 -2.59 -8.99 -4.21
N HIS A 67 -2.27 -9.77 -5.25
CA HIS A 67 -2.72 -9.50 -6.62
C HIS A 67 -4.25 -9.49 -6.75
N LYS A 68 -4.95 -10.39 -6.04
CA LYS A 68 -6.42 -10.39 -5.96
C LYS A 68 -6.98 -9.06 -5.39
N ARG A 69 -6.16 -8.30 -4.66
CA ARG A 69 -6.50 -7.04 -3.99
C ARG A 69 -5.74 -5.86 -4.58
N ARG A 70 -5.24 -5.97 -5.82
CA ARG A 70 -4.43 -4.94 -6.50
C ARG A 70 -5.08 -3.54 -6.57
N ILE A 71 -6.42 -3.45 -6.47
CA ILE A 71 -7.11 -2.16 -6.34
C ILE A 71 -6.61 -1.33 -5.15
N TYR A 72 -6.22 -1.97 -4.04
CA TYR A 72 -5.62 -1.28 -2.91
C TYR A 72 -4.23 -0.73 -3.24
N ALA A 73 -3.49 -1.38 -4.16
CA ALA A 73 -2.22 -0.85 -4.63
C ALA A 73 -2.47 0.45 -5.42
N LEU A 74 -3.46 0.46 -6.32
CA LEU A 74 -3.86 1.67 -7.04
C LEU A 74 -4.28 2.81 -6.10
N MET A 75 -5.17 2.53 -5.15
CA MET A 75 -5.63 3.54 -4.18
C MET A 75 -4.46 4.09 -3.36
N THR A 76 -3.59 3.22 -2.86
CA THR A 76 -2.47 3.64 -2.00
C THR A 76 -1.40 4.38 -2.79
N SER A 77 -1.06 3.96 -4.00
CA SER A 77 0.01 4.55 -4.79
C SER A 77 -0.41 5.82 -5.55
N LEU A 78 -1.66 5.92 -5.99
CA LEU A 78 -2.15 7.03 -6.83
C LEU A 78 -2.95 8.08 -6.05
N ALA A 79 -3.62 7.69 -4.96
CA ALA A 79 -4.45 8.61 -4.18
C ALA A 79 -3.84 8.98 -2.82
N LEU A 80 -3.28 8.02 -2.09
CA LEU A 80 -2.75 8.27 -0.74
C LEU A 80 -1.29 8.72 -0.75
N TYR A 81 -0.41 8.02 -1.45
CA TYR A 81 1.01 8.32 -1.46
C TYR A 81 1.32 9.75 -1.93
N PRO A 82 0.72 10.28 -3.02
CA PRO A 82 0.96 11.66 -3.43
C PRO A 82 0.49 12.69 -2.39
N LYS A 83 -0.60 12.40 -1.65
CA LYS A 83 -1.06 13.25 -0.55
C LYS A 83 -0.08 13.26 0.62
N MET A 84 0.54 12.12 0.92
CA MET A 84 1.53 12.00 2.00
C MET A 84 2.87 12.65 1.69
N LEU A 85 3.19 12.84 0.40
CA LEU A 85 4.39 13.61 0.02
C LEU A 85 4.20 15.12 0.19
N ARG A 86 2.95 15.60 0.29
CA ARG A 86 2.68 17.03 0.53
C ARG A 86 3.00 17.34 1.99
N GLU A 87 4.01 18.17 2.21
CA GLU A 87 4.32 18.75 3.50
C GLU A 87 3.41 19.97 3.75
N GLY A 88 2.68 19.99 4.86
CA GLY A 88 1.89 21.16 5.31
C GLY A 88 0.58 20.83 6.02
N ASP A 89 0.09 21.77 6.82
CA ASP A 89 -1.13 21.63 7.65
C ASP A 89 -2.44 21.70 6.83
N ASP A 90 -2.37 22.07 5.55
CA ASP A 90 -3.53 22.20 4.66
C ASP A 90 -3.91 20.89 3.93
N VAL A 91 -3.37 19.75 4.35
CA VAL A 91 -3.74 18.44 3.77
C VAL A 91 -5.09 18.00 4.34
N GLU A 92 -6.09 17.87 3.47
CA GLU A 92 -7.40 17.35 3.85
C GLU A 92 -7.27 15.98 4.53
N THR A 93 -7.89 15.86 5.70
CA THR A 93 -7.96 14.59 6.43
C THR A 93 -8.86 13.58 5.70
N LEU A 94 -8.67 12.30 5.98
CA LEU A 94 -9.56 11.25 5.47
C LEU A 94 -11.00 11.43 5.96
N ASP A 95 -11.17 11.95 7.18
CA ASP A 95 -12.49 12.26 7.74
C ASP A 95 -13.19 13.38 6.97
N ASP A 96 -12.45 14.43 6.59
CA ASP A 96 -12.99 15.51 5.77
C ASP A 96 -13.43 15.02 4.40
N ILE A 97 -12.61 14.21 3.75
CA ILE A 97 -12.92 13.63 2.43
C ILE A 97 -14.15 12.74 2.53
N THR A 98 -14.23 11.89 3.56
CA THR A 98 -15.37 10.99 3.79
C THR A 98 -16.65 11.78 4.02
N ARG A 99 -16.60 12.82 4.85
CA ARG A 99 -17.75 13.70 5.13
C ARG A 99 -18.22 14.46 3.90
N LYS A 100 -17.29 14.97 3.07
CA LYS A 100 -17.61 15.71 1.84
C LYS A 100 -17.97 14.79 0.66
N GLY A 101 -17.67 13.50 0.76
CA GLY A 101 -17.80 12.51 -0.32
C GLY A 101 -16.80 12.71 -1.48
N LYS A 102 -15.88 13.68 -1.38
CA LYS A 102 -14.87 13.99 -2.40
C LYS A 102 -13.67 14.73 -1.82
N SER A 103 -12.51 14.50 -2.41
CA SER A 103 -11.29 15.29 -2.19
C SER A 103 -11.42 16.62 -2.93
N THR A 104 -11.07 17.73 -2.29
CA THR A 104 -10.97 19.04 -2.96
C THR A 104 -9.60 19.24 -3.61
N ALA A 105 -8.60 18.50 -3.14
CA ALA A 105 -7.28 18.46 -3.75
C ALA A 105 -7.29 17.66 -5.07
N ASP A 106 -6.81 18.29 -6.14
CA ASP A 106 -6.51 17.65 -7.42
C ASP A 106 -5.01 17.35 -7.48
N PRO A 107 -4.59 16.08 -7.34
CA PRO A 107 -3.17 15.71 -7.34
C PRO A 107 -2.49 15.94 -8.69
N LEU A 108 -3.23 16.09 -9.79
CA LEU A 108 -2.63 16.34 -11.11
C LEU A 108 -2.21 17.80 -11.29
N LYS A 109 -2.74 18.72 -10.48
CA LYS A 109 -2.32 20.13 -10.46
C LYS A 109 -1.07 20.38 -9.64
N ASP A 110 -0.73 19.48 -8.72
CA ASP A 110 0.50 19.54 -7.96
C ASP A 110 1.66 18.93 -8.78
N PRO A 111 2.70 19.72 -9.14
CA PRO A 111 3.81 19.21 -9.96
C PRO A 111 4.51 18.00 -9.35
N MET A 112 4.61 17.94 -8.02
CA MET A 112 5.31 16.86 -7.32
C MET A 112 4.48 15.58 -7.28
N ALA A 113 3.17 15.67 -6.97
CA ALA A 113 2.25 14.55 -7.09
C ALA A 113 2.16 14.04 -8.54
N ARG A 114 2.07 14.94 -9.53
CA ARG A 114 2.05 14.57 -10.95
C ARG A 114 3.32 13.82 -11.36
N ALA A 115 4.51 14.33 -11.04
CA ALA A 115 5.77 13.67 -11.35
C ALA A 115 5.90 12.30 -10.66
N THR A 116 5.35 12.17 -9.45
CA THR A 116 5.27 10.90 -8.73
C THR A 116 4.37 9.90 -9.45
N ILE A 117 3.16 10.32 -9.84
CA ILE A 117 2.20 9.48 -10.56
C ILE A 117 2.79 9.03 -11.91
N GLU A 118 3.43 9.93 -12.67
CA GLU A 118 4.06 9.61 -13.96
C GLU A 118 5.16 8.53 -13.82
N LYS A 119 5.88 8.48 -12.70
CA LYS A 119 6.88 7.44 -12.41
C LYS A 119 6.26 6.10 -11.99
N ILE A 120 5.18 6.14 -11.22
CA ILE A 120 4.56 4.94 -10.64
C ILE A 120 3.66 4.22 -11.66
N LEU A 121 2.96 4.96 -12.50
CA LEU A 121 1.95 4.42 -13.40
C LEU A 121 2.47 3.30 -14.33
N PRO A 122 3.66 3.41 -14.97
CA PRO A 122 4.23 2.33 -15.78
C PRO A 122 4.45 1.04 -14.98
N ILE A 123 4.90 1.16 -13.72
CA ILE A 123 5.18 0.01 -12.85
C ILE A 123 3.88 -0.73 -12.50
N LEU A 124 2.80 0.02 -12.22
CA LEU A 124 1.48 -0.58 -11.95
C LEU A 124 0.93 -1.29 -13.18
N ASN A 125 1.15 -0.71 -14.37
CA ASN A 125 0.74 -1.32 -15.63
C ASN A 125 1.50 -2.63 -15.89
N GLU A 126 2.82 -2.62 -15.73
CA GLU A 126 3.69 -3.79 -15.94
C GLU A 126 3.37 -4.94 -14.97
N ARG A 127 2.88 -4.59 -13.77
CA ARG A 127 2.39 -5.55 -12.77
C ARG A 127 0.97 -6.09 -13.04
N GLY A 128 0.29 -5.62 -14.08
CA GLY A 128 -1.10 -5.99 -14.37
C GLY A 128 -2.06 -5.48 -13.30
N TYR A 129 -1.88 -4.24 -12.81
CA TYR A 129 -2.77 -3.66 -11.81
C TYR A 129 -3.87 -2.77 -12.40
N LEU A 130 -3.74 -2.40 -13.68
CA LEU A 130 -4.66 -1.50 -14.39
C LEU A 130 -5.68 -2.23 -15.27
N ASP A 131 -5.66 -3.56 -15.27
CA ASP A 131 -6.49 -4.45 -16.11
C ASP A 131 -7.78 -4.94 -15.43
#